data_AF-A0A7C5L3S6-F1
#
_entry.id   AF-A0A7C5L3S6-F1
#
_cell.length_a   1.000
_cell.length_b   1.000
_cell.length_c   1.000
_cell.angle_alpha   90.00
_cell.angle_beta   90.00
_cell.angle_gamma   90.00
#
_symmetry.space_group_name_H-M   'P 1'
#
loop_
_entity.id
_entity.type
_entity.pdbx_description
1 polymer ?
#
loop_
_entity_poly.entity_id
_entity_poly.type
_entity_poly.pdbx_seq_one_letter_code
_entity_poly.pdbx_strand_id
1 'polypeptide(L)'
;MEDIVVGGYLVKGDRYYTKDHEWAYIRNGKAQIGITDYAQKMLGDVVYVDLPEREQEVDAGETLANVESVKNVAPIYSPVTGTVVEVNEDLADDPSVLNEDPYDAGWIAIVEMKDPTEVEDLMPPEDYAEVLREIIKEEQGESSTEEIPVEGLEESLESLPEEELGYEEER
;
A
#
# COMPACT_ATOMS: atom_id res chain seq x y z
N MET A 1 15.46 12.33 10.23
CA MET A 1 15.41 13.37 9.18
C MET A 1 14.10 14.12 9.36
N GLU A 2 13.71 15.04 8.48
CA GLU A 2 12.42 15.74 8.61
C GLU A 2 11.28 14.87 8.05
N ASP A 3 10.07 15.03 8.58
CA ASP A 3 8.87 14.38 8.05
C ASP A 3 8.49 14.99 6.68
N ILE A 4 8.01 14.15 5.76
CA ILE A 4 7.62 14.53 4.40
C ILE A 4 6.10 14.40 4.27
N VAL A 5 5.46 15.36 3.59
CA VAL A 5 4.03 15.28 3.26
C VAL A 5 3.87 15.20 1.74
N VAL A 6 3.17 14.18 1.26
CA VAL A 6 2.92 13.95 -0.16
C VAL A 6 1.43 13.77 -0.38
N GLY A 7 0.76 14.66 -1.12
CA GLY A 7 -0.67 14.55 -1.43
C GLY A 7 -1.63 14.43 -0.22
N GLY A 8 -1.20 14.88 0.97
CA GLY A 8 -1.96 14.73 2.20
C GLY A 8 -1.66 13.44 2.98
N TYR A 9 -0.67 12.66 2.55
CA TYR A 9 -0.12 11.52 3.28
C TYR A 9 1.15 11.92 4.01
N LEU A 10 1.25 11.52 5.28
CA LEU A 10 2.45 11.74 6.10
C LEU A 10 3.46 10.60 5.90
N VAL A 11 4.73 10.94 5.73
CA VAL A 11 5.87 10.03 5.72
C VAL A 11 6.86 10.47 6.81
N LYS A 12 7.14 9.60 7.77
CA LYS A 12 8.07 9.87 8.87
C LYS A 12 9.52 9.80 8.40
N GLY A 13 10.32 10.78 8.81
CA GLY A 13 11.72 10.89 8.40
C GLY A 13 12.72 10.01 9.17
N ASP A 14 12.25 9.08 10.01
CA ASP A 14 13.08 8.33 10.96
C ASP A 14 13.00 6.80 10.83
N ARG A 15 12.31 6.29 9.80
CA ARG A 15 12.07 4.87 9.57
C ARG A 15 12.18 4.53 8.09
N TYR A 16 12.26 3.23 7.80
CA TYR A 16 12.30 2.70 6.45
C TYR A 16 10.94 2.22 6.00
N TYR A 17 10.78 1.99 4.70
CA TYR A 17 9.51 1.71 4.05
C TYR A 17 9.62 0.57 3.04
N THR A 18 8.48 -0.06 2.76
CA THR A 18 8.33 -1.09 1.72
C THR A 18 7.45 -0.58 0.58
N LYS A 19 7.45 -1.30 -0.54
CA LYS A 19 6.57 -1.00 -1.68
C LYS A 19 5.11 -1.32 -1.37
N ASP A 20 4.88 -2.27 -0.46
CA ASP A 20 3.57 -2.71 0.01
C ASP A 20 3.02 -1.82 1.15
N HIS A 21 3.69 -0.69 1.41
CA HIS A 21 3.23 0.38 2.29
C HIS A 21 3.23 0.03 3.79
N GLU A 22 4.19 -0.79 4.20
CA GLU A 22 4.63 -0.95 5.58
C GLU A 22 5.80 -0.03 5.92
N TRP A 23 6.03 0.18 7.22
CA TRP A 23 7.22 0.86 7.73
C TRP A 23 7.97 0.00 8.74
N ALA A 24 9.28 0.22 8.82
CA ALA A 24 10.18 -0.42 9.79
C ALA A 24 11.03 0.63 10.52
N TYR A 25 10.80 0.81 11.81
CA TYR A 25 11.62 1.64 12.68
C TYR A 25 12.68 0.80 13.37
N ILE A 26 13.94 0.97 12.96
CA ILE A 26 15.04 0.09 13.36
C ILE A 26 15.85 0.69 14.51
N ARG A 27 15.93 -0.04 15.62
CA ARG A 27 16.73 0.33 16.80
C ARG A 27 17.39 -0.93 17.38
N ASN A 28 18.72 -0.93 17.52
CA ASN A 28 19.48 -2.00 18.18
C ASN A 28 19.21 -3.41 17.62
N GLY A 29 19.11 -3.55 16.29
CA GLY A 29 18.83 -4.85 15.64
C GLY A 29 17.37 -5.32 15.76
N LYS A 30 16.47 -4.47 16.23
CA LYS A 30 15.03 -4.73 16.25
C LYS A 30 14.32 -3.78 15.30
N ALA A 31 13.37 -4.31 14.53
CA ALA A 31 12.48 -3.55 13.67
C ALA A 31 11.09 -3.51 14.30
N GLN A 32 10.63 -2.32 14.68
CA GLN A 32 9.22 -2.09 14.98
C GLN A 32 8.49 -1.85 13.67
N ILE A 33 7.40 -2.58 13.44
CA ILE A 33 6.71 -2.65 12.14
C ILE A 33 5.27 -2.16 12.30
N GLY A 34 4.76 -1.46 11.29
CA GLY A 34 3.37 -1.06 11.17
C GLY A 34 3.01 -0.68 9.74
N ILE A 35 1.80 -0.15 9.54
CA ILE A 35 1.31 0.32 8.24
C ILE A 35 1.45 1.84 8.09
N THR A 36 1.62 2.30 6.86
CA THR A 36 1.72 3.75 6.59
C THR A 36 0.38 4.48 6.66
N ASP A 37 0.42 5.81 6.75
CA ASP A 37 -0.76 6.67 6.64
C ASP A 37 -1.45 6.54 5.26
N TYR A 38 -0.71 6.21 4.21
CA TYR A 38 -1.31 5.86 2.93
C TYR A 38 -2.09 4.54 3.02
N ALA A 39 -1.47 3.48 3.55
CA ALA A 39 -2.09 2.17 3.67
C ALA A 39 -3.40 2.21 4.48
N GLN A 40 -3.42 2.87 5.64
CA GLN A 40 -4.63 2.94 6.46
C GLN A 40 -5.79 3.64 5.75
N LYS A 41 -5.53 4.70 4.97
CA LYS A 41 -6.56 5.38 4.17
C LYS A 41 -7.09 4.51 3.05
N MET A 42 -6.22 3.72 2.43
CA MET A 42 -6.61 2.77 1.38
C MET A 42 -7.45 1.61 1.94
N LEU A 43 -7.11 1.11 3.14
CA LEU A 43 -7.90 0.11 3.85
C LEU A 43 -9.27 0.68 4.27
N GLY A 44 -9.32 1.94 4.67
CA GLY A 44 -10.51 2.56 5.26
C GLY A 44 -10.65 2.16 6.74
N ASP A 45 -11.89 2.12 7.23
CA ASP A 45 -12.16 1.88 8.66
C ASP A 45 -11.76 0.46 9.06
N VAL A 46 -10.66 0.33 9.80
CA VAL A 46 -10.12 -0.93 10.30
C VAL A 46 -10.99 -1.44 11.45
N VAL A 47 -11.36 -2.71 11.40
CA VAL A 47 -12.26 -3.34 12.37
C VAL A 47 -11.66 -4.56 13.06
N TYR A 48 -10.58 -5.13 12.52
CA TYR A 48 -9.92 -6.28 13.09
C TYR A 48 -8.45 -6.39 12.64
N VAL A 49 -7.60 -6.90 13.51
CA VAL A 49 -6.19 -7.20 13.24
C VAL A 49 -5.88 -8.62 13.71
N ASP A 50 -5.46 -9.47 12.78
CA ASP A 50 -4.91 -10.79 13.04
C ASP A 50 -3.42 -10.64 13.36
N LEU A 51 -3.09 -10.58 14.65
CA LEU A 51 -1.74 -10.32 15.14
C LEU A 51 -0.85 -11.58 15.06
N PRO A 52 0.47 -11.44 14.84
CA PRO A 52 1.40 -12.56 14.88
C PRO A 52 1.51 -13.16 16.29
N GLU A 53 2.03 -14.38 16.36
CA GLU A 53 2.39 -14.98 17.64
C GLU A 53 3.79 -14.52 18.10
N ARG A 54 3.95 -14.30 19.40
CA ARG A 54 5.28 -14.10 19.99
C ARG A 54 6.13 -15.35 19.77
N GLU A 55 7.42 -15.16 19.51
CA GLU A 55 8.40 -16.21 19.17
C GLU A 55 8.21 -16.85 17.77
N GLN A 56 7.26 -16.36 16.96
CA GLN A 56 7.14 -16.74 15.56
C GLN A 56 8.38 -16.31 14.76
N GLU A 57 8.93 -17.22 13.96
CA GLU A 57 9.90 -16.88 12.91
C GLU A 57 9.16 -16.40 11.65
N VAL A 58 9.67 -15.34 11.02
CA VAL A 58 9.09 -14.76 9.80
C VAL A 58 10.23 -14.35 8.85
N ASP A 59 10.09 -14.67 7.57
CA ASP A 59 11.03 -14.21 6.55
C ASP A 59 10.59 -12.87 5.94
N ALA A 60 11.53 -12.09 5.42
CA ALA A 60 11.23 -10.85 4.72
C ALA A 60 10.28 -11.11 3.53
N GLY A 61 9.20 -10.33 3.43
CA GLY A 61 8.15 -10.49 2.43
C GLY A 61 7.09 -11.56 2.75
N GLU A 62 7.22 -12.28 3.86
CA GLU A 62 6.15 -13.16 4.35
C GLU A 62 5.11 -12.39 5.17
N THR A 63 3.90 -12.93 5.23
CA THR A 63 2.80 -12.34 6.01
C THR A 63 3.14 -12.35 7.51
N LEU A 64 3.19 -11.16 8.09
CA LEU A 64 3.36 -10.93 9.52
C LEU A 64 2.01 -10.85 10.24
N ALA A 65 1.03 -10.17 9.63
CA ALA A 65 -0.29 -9.94 10.21
C ALA A 65 -1.33 -9.82 9.09
N ASN A 66 -2.62 -9.89 9.42
CA ASN A 66 -3.70 -9.50 8.50
C ASN A 66 -4.50 -8.35 9.10
N VAL A 67 -4.82 -7.34 8.29
CA VAL A 67 -5.66 -6.21 8.71
C VAL A 67 -6.97 -6.28 7.93
N GLU A 68 -8.08 -6.29 8.65
CA GLU A 68 -9.42 -6.30 8.09
C GLU A 68 -10.13 -4.97 8.37
N SER A 69 -10.67 -4.41 7.31
CA SER A 69 -11.49 -3.20 7.32
C SER A 69 -12.92 -3.52 6.87
N VAL A 70 -13.81 -2.54 6.98
CA VAL A 70 -15.17 -2.65 6.43
C VAL A 70 -15.19 -2.92 4.92
N LYS A 71 -14.08 -2.61 4.21
CA LYS A 71 -13.98 -2.70 2.75
C LYS A 71 -13.16 -3.90 2.26
N ASN A 72 -12.09 -4.26 2.96
CA ASN A 72 -11.09 -5.20 2.45
C ASN A 72 -10.36 -5.93 3.58
N VAL A 73 -9.72 -7.05 3.24
CA VAL A 73 -8.74 -7.74 4.08
C VAL A 73 -7.40 -7.68 3.36
N ALA A 74 -6.38 -7.18 4.03
CA ALA A 74 -5.04 -7.08 3.47
C ALA A 74 -4.00 -7.79 4.36
N PRO A 75 -3.11 -8.61 3.78
CA PRO A 75 -1.93 -9.08 4.49
C PRO A 75 -0.96 -7.91 4.70
N ILE A 76 -0.28 -7.91 5.84
CA ILE A 76 0.84 -7.03 6.16
C ILE A 76 2.09 -7.89 6.11
N TYR A 77 3.07 -7.49 5.31
CA TYR A 77 4.29 -8.27 5.14
C TYR A 77 5.39 -7.82 6.10
N SER A 78 6.23 -8.76 6.51
CA SER A 78 7.42 -8.43 7.30
C SER A 78 8.46 -7.74 6.41
N PRO A 79 8.95 -6.54 6.75
CA PRO A 79 10.03 -5.90 5.99
C PRO A 79 11.38 -6.60 6.17
N VAL A 80 11.54 -7.44 7.19
CA VAL A 80 12.81 -8.05 7.60
C VAL A 80 12.61 -9.51 8.02
N THR A 81 13.64 -10.32 7.91
CA THR A 81 13.68 -11.69 8.40
C THR A 81 14.06 -11.70 9.88
N GLY A 82 13.34 -12.45 10.71
CA GLY A 82 13.64 -12.52 12.13
C GLY A 82 12.65 -13.27 12.99
N THR A 83 12.67 -12.95 14.29
CA THR A 83 11.76 -13.52 15.28
C THR A 83 10.91 -12.44 15.91
N VAL A 84 9.59 -12.65 16.00
CA VAL A 84 8.67 -11.74 16.68
C VAL A 84 8.96 -11.74 18.18
N VAL A 85 9.44 -10.60 18.69
CA VAL A 85 9.82 -10.45 20.10
C VAL A 85 8.80 -9.64 20.91
N GLU A 86 7.96 -8.83 20.28
CA GLU A 86 6.87 -8.09 20.93
C GLU A 86 5.70 -7.91 19.94
N VAL A 87 4.47 -7.87 20.46
CA VAL A 87 3.24 -7.71 19.68
C VAL A 87 2.39 -6.66 20.37
N ASN A 88 1.74 -5.80 19.60
CA ASN A 88 0.85 -4.78 20.15
C ASN A 88 -0.54 -5.38 20.44
N GLU A 89 -0.69 -5.95 21.64
CA GLU A 89 -1.94 -6.58 22.07
C GLU A 89 -3.11 -5.58 22.12
N ASP A 90 -2.83 -4.27 22.24
CA ASP A 90 -3.88 -3.23 22.29
C ASP A 90 -4.71 -3.20 20.99
N LEU A 91 -4.13 -3.63 19.84
CA LEU A 91 -4.84 -3.68 18.55
C LEU A 91 -5.95 -4.75 18.51
N ALA A 92 -5.93 -5.73 19.41
CA ALA A 92 -7.00 -6.72 19.51
C ALA A 92 -8.27 -6.11 20.14
N ASP A 93 -8.09 -5.14 21.04
CA ASP A 93 -9.18 -4.43 21.72
C ASP A 93 -9.61 -3.16 20.97
N ASP A 94 -8.64 -2.43 20.40
CA ASP A 94 -8.86 -1.19 19.66
C ASP A 94 -8.08 -1.15 18.32
N PRO A 95 -8.60 -1.80 17.28
CA PRO A 95 -7.96 -1.81 15.96
C PRO A 95 -8.01 -0.44 15.25
N SER A 96 -8.87 0.48 15.71
CA SER A 96 -9.03 1.80 15.09
C SER A 96 -7.80 2.71 15.25
N VAL A 97 -6.92 2.37 16.21
CA VAL A 97 -5.62 3.01 16.40
C VAL A 97 -4.77 2.99 15.12
N LEU A 98 -4.91 1.96 14.27
CA LEU A 98 -4.23 1.92 12.97
C LEU A 98 -4.67 3.05 12.02
N ASN A 99 -5.91 3.53 12.14
CA ASN A 99 -6.40 4.69 11.38
C ASN A 99 -6.01 6.02 12.03
N GLU A 100 -6.04 6.10 13.37
CA GLU A 100 -5.83 7.33 14.13
C GLU A 100 -4.34 7.72 14.24
N ASP A 101 -3.47 6.75 14.50
CA ASP A 101 -2.05 6.95 14.75
C ASP A 101 -1.20 5.78 14.20
N PRO A 102 -1.13 5.62 12.86
CA PRO A 102 -0.46 4.50 12.21
C PRO A 102 1.05 4.42 12.48
N TYR A 103 1.67 5.50 12.94
CA TYR A 103 3.13 5.60 13.08
C TYR A 103 3.63 5.50 14.51
N ASP A 104 2.81 5.83 15.51
CA ASP A 104 3.21 5.75 16.90
C ASP A 104 2.40 4.66 17.63
N ALA A 105 1.16 4.93 18.05
CA ALA A 105 0.37 3.93 18.78
C ALA A 105 -0.02 2.69 17.94
N GLY A 106 -0.12 2.82 16.61
CA GLY A 106 -0.54 1.78 15.66
C GLY A 106 0.58 0.85 15.17
N TRP A 107 1.66 0.67 15.93
CA TRP A 107 2.64 -0.38 15.60
C TRP A 107 2.02 -1.77 15.80
N ILE A 108 2.43 -2.76 15.01
CA ILE A 108 1.84 -4.11 15.00
C ILE A 108 2.72 -5.09 15.80
N ALA A 109 4.00 -5.15 15.47
CA ALA A 109 4.94 -6.07 16.10
C ALA A 109 6.37 -5.51 16.10
N ILE A 110 7.21 -6.07 16.96
CA ILE A 110 8.66 -5.88 16.93
C ILE A 110 9.31 -7.20 16.57
N VAL A 111 10.14 -7.18 15.53
CA VAL A 111 10.93 -8.32 15.05
C VAL A 111 12.40 -8.10 15.39
N GLU A 112 13.01 -9.07 16.05
CA GLU A 112 14.47 -9.14 16.21
C GLU A 112 15.07 -9.65 14.89
N MET A 113 15.85 -8.80 14.23
CA MET A 113 16.38 -9.06 12.91
C MET A 113 17.44 -10.15 12.96
N LYS A 114 17.31 -11.13 12.06
CA LYS A 114 18.32 -12.18 11.88
C LYS A 114 19.56 -11.64 11.17
N ASP A 115 19.36 -10.74 10.21
CA ASP A 115 20.42 -10.07 9.48
C ASP A 115 20.20 -8.55 9.43
N PRO A 116 21.01 -7.76 10.15
CA PRO A 116 20.91 -6.30 10.14
C PRO A 116 21.11 -5.66 8.76
N THR A 117 21.71 -6.34 7.78
CA THR A 117 21.96 -5.75 6.45
C THR A 117 20.72 -5.69 5.57
N GLU A 118 19.63 -6.39 5.90
CA GLU A 118 18.35 -6.32 5.15
C GLU A 118 17.76 -4.90 5.14
N VAL A 119 18.20 -4.02 6.05
CA VAL A 119 17.84 -2.59 6.00
C VAL A 119 18.24 -1.92 4.69
N GLU A 120 19.27 -2.42 4.00
CA GLU A 120 19.75 -1.88 2.73
C GLU A 120 18.77 -2.14 1.57
N ASP A 121 17.88 -3.13 1.72
CA ASP A 121 16.85 -3.46 0.74
C ASP A 121 15.55 -2.65 0.94
N LEU A 122 15.45 -1.92 2.07
CA LEU A 122 14.30 -1.09 2.40
C LEU A 122 14.45 0.33 1.85
N MET A 123 13.31 0.97 1.58
CA MET A 123 13.30 2.33 1.04
C MET A 123 13.48 3.36 2.16
N PRO A 124 14.38 4.34 1.99
CA PRO A 124 14.39 5.53 2.84
C PRO A 124 13.11 6.36 2.63
N PRO A 125 12.79 7.29 3.56
CA PRO A 125 11.60 8.13 3.48
C PRO A 125 11.46 8.90 2.16
N GLU A 126 12.57 9.36 1.59
CA GLU A 126 12.59 10.13 0.34
C GLU A 126 12.14 9.28 -0.86
N ASP A 127 12.57 8.02 -0.91
CA ASP A 127 12.24 7.09 -1.99
C ASP A 127 10.77 6.65 -1.88
N TYR A 128 10.28 6.38 -0.67
CA TYR A 128 8.85 6.10 -0.47
C TYR A 128 7.97 7.30 -0.82
N ALA A 129 8.43 8.52 -0.53
CA ALA A 129 7.74 9.73 -0.94
C ALA A 129 7.67 9.88 -2.47
N GLU A 130 8.69 9.42 -3.22
CA GLU A 130 8.62 9.36 -4.69
C GLU A 130 7.55 8.38 -5.16
N VAL A 131 7.49 7.17 -4.56
CA VAL A 131 6.45 6.17 -4.86
C VAL A 131 5.05 6.76 -4.68
N LEU A 132 4.80 7.48 -3.57
CA LEU A 132 3.51 8.15 -3.35
C LEU A 132 3.23 9.23 -4.40
N ARG A 133 4.23 10.00 -4.83
CA ARG A 133 4.05 11.03 -5.88
C ARG A 133 3.64 10.39 -7.20
N GLU A 134 4.22 9.25 -7.56
CA GLU A 134 3.87 8.52 -8.76
C GLU A 134 2.43 8.01 -8.70
N ILE A 135 2.05 7.34 -7.60
CA ILE A 135 0.68 6.87 -7.37
C ILE A 135 -0.34 8.02 -7.51
N ILE A 136 -0.12 9.13 -6.80
CA ILE A 136 -1.04 10.28 -6.82
C ILE A 136 -1.15 10.89 -8.23
N LYS A 137 -0.04 10.94 -8.96
CA LYS A 137 -0.02 11.46 -10.34
C LYS A 137 -0.80 10.55 -11.28
N GLU A 138 -0.69 9.24 -11.11
CA GLU A 138 -1.46 8.26 -11.89
C GLU A 138 -2.96 8.38 -11.62
N GLU A 139 -3.38 8.43 -10.35
CA GLU A 139 -4.78 8.61 -9.95
C GLU A 139 -5.39 9.91 -10.52
N GLN A 140 -4.61 11.00 -10.57
CA GLN A 140 -5.05 12.27 -11.16
C GLN A 140 -5.05 12.26 -12.71
N GLY A 141 -4.15 11.48 -13.31
CA GLY A 141 -4.05 11.31 -14.76
C GLY A 141 -5.19 10.47 -15.35
N GLU A 142 -5.60 9.41 -14.66
CA GLU A 142 -6.73 8.56 -15.08
C GLU A 142 -8.07 9.29 -15.01
N SER A 143 -8.21 10.26 -14.09
CA SER A 143 -9.38 11.16 -14.04
C SER A 143 -9.47 12.15 -15.22
N SER A 144 -8.46 12.23 -16.08
CA SER A 144 -8.34 13.24 -17.16
C SER A 144 -8.51 12.67 -18.57
N THR A 145 -9.11 11.49 -18.74
CA THR A 145 -9.54 11.07 -20.10
C THR A 145 -10.78 11.88 -20.47
N GLU A 146 -10.60 12.96 -21.22
CA GLU A 146 -11.68 13.72 -21.85
C GLU A 146 -12.63 12.73 -22.56
N GLU A 147 -13.90 12.69 -22.12
CA GLU A 147 -14.97 12.11 -22.92
C GLU A 147 -14.95 12.84 -24.26
N ILE A 148 -14.49 12.18 -25.33
CA ILE A 148 -14.73 12.67 -26.67
C ILE A 148 -16.26 12.70 -26.80
N PRO A 149 -16.91 13.86 -26.96
CA PRO A 149 -18.34 13.88 -27.17
C PRO A 149 -18.62 13.10 -28.46
N VAL A 150 -19.43 12.05 -28.36
CA VAL A 150 -19.87 11.23 -29.50
C VAL A 150 -20.82 11.97 -30.46
N GLU A 151 -21.09 13.26 -30.22
CA GLU A 151 -21.81 14.11 -31.17
C GLU A 151 -20.94 14.40 -32.40
N GLY A 152 -21.14 13.61 -33.44
CA GLY A 152 -20.57 13.83 -34.77
C GLY A 152 -20.13 12.56 -35.52
N LEU A 153 -20.16 11.39 -34.88
CA LEU A 153 -19.77 10.13 -35.55
C LEU A 153 -20.91 9.47 -36.33
N GLU A 154 -22.17 9.81 -36.04
CA GLU A 154 -23.33 9.23 -36.75
C GLU A 154 -23.52 9.81 -38.16
N GLU A 155 -23.15 11.08 -38.41
CA GLU A 155 -23.30 11.68 -39.75
C GLU A 155 -22.27 11.15 -40.76
N SER A 156 -21.18 10.51 -40.32
CA SER A 156 -20.12 10.07 -41.23
C SER A 156 -20.34 8.65 -41.80
N LEU A 157 -21.19 7.83 -41.18
CA LEU A 157 -21.46 6.46 -41.63
C LEU A 157 -22.55 6.39 -42.71
N GLU A 158 -23.45 7.36 -42.78
CA GLU A 158 -24.50 7.43 -43.82
C GLU A 158 -23.96 7.87 -45.20
N SER A 159 -22.68 8.23 -45.29
CA SER A 159 -22.05 8.71 -46.53
C SER A 159 -21.14 7.70 -47.22
N LEU A 160 -21.01 6.49 -46.66
CA LEU A 160 -20.20 5.43 -47.26
C LEU A 160 -20.98 4.74 -48.40
N PRO A 161 -20.45 4.72 -49.63
CA PRO A 161 -21.09 4.02 -50.75
C PRO A 161 -21.13 2.50 -50.48
N GLU A 162 -22.26 1.86 -50.80
CA GLU A 162 -22.54 0.44 -50.53
C GLU A 162 -21.56 -0.57 -51.17
N GLU A 163 -20.63 -0.12 -52.02
CA GLU A 163 -19.68 -0.98 -52.75
C GLU A 163 -18.55 -1.56 -51.86
N GLU A 164 -18.37 -1.05 -50.64
CA GLU A 164 -17.37 -1.56 -49.67
C GLU A 164 -17.95 -2.62 -48.70
N LEU A 165 -19.27 -2.85 -48.71
CA LEU A 165 -19.89 -3.91 -47.90
C LEU A 165 -19.77 -5.25 -48.63
N GLY A 166 -18.55 -5.77 -48.70
CA GLY A 166 -18.22 -7.06 -49.30
C GLY A 166 -18.93 -8.21 -48.59
N TYR A 167 -20.12 -8.58 -49.07
CA TYR A 167 -20.74 -9.87 -48.82
C TYR A 167 -20.40 -10.80 -49.99
N GLU A 168 -19.29 -11.53 -49.90
CA GLU A 168 -19.10 -12.71 -50.75
C GLU A 168 -20.01 -13.83 -50.23
N GLU A 169 -21.02 -14.17 -51.02
CA GLU A 169 -21.94 -15.27 -50.79
C GLU A 169 -21.24 -16.60 -51.18
N GLU A 170 -20.70 -17.33 -50.20
CA GLU A 170 -20.20 -18.69 -50.42
C GLU A 170 -21.39 -19.66 -50.58
N ARG A 171 -21.38 -20.38 -51.72
CA ARG A 171 -22.35 -21.40 -52.14
C ARG A 171 -22.20 -22.73 -51.40
#